data_AF-A0A534QJD1-F1
#
_entry.id   AF-A0A534QJD1-F1
#
_cell.length_a   1.000
_cell.length_b   1.000
_cell.length_c   1.000
_cell.angle_alpha   90.00
_cell.angle_beta   90.00
_cell.angle_gamma   90.00
#
_symmetry.space_group_name_H-M   'P 1'
#
loop_
_entity.id
_entity.type
_entity.pdbx_description
1 polymer ?
#
loop_
_entity_poly.entity_id
_entity_poly.type
_entity_poly.pdbx_seq_one_letter_code
_entity_poly.pdbx_strand_id
1 'polypeptide(L)'
;MIDGPVLSTVGAVAPGQVVEFDVTSAIPGDGVYCFALESPSPDGVRYNSRKAAGAPQLVIGVGGQAPATTPPTRTTPTTTTTTLPRAAAPVGTVVADTSVQNDLPTTNFGTKALLSVDAGAATGTGGVQRTLLRVSVSGVGARSVSGAHLKLQVATATNAGSVTGGSIHAITSCTWDEKTVTWDTQPAIDGPLLATMGAVAAGQVVDFDVTSAIHGDGIYCFAIDTISADGADYNSREGTGQHPALVVQVTP
;
A
#
# COMPACT_ATOMS: atom_id res chain seq x y z
N MET A 1 2.59 -32.77 -11.63
CA MET A 1 3.51 -33.28 -10.58
C MET A 1 3.37 -32.32 -9.42
N ILE A 2 3.16 -32.82 -8.20
CA ILE A 2 3.11 -31.96 -7.01
C ILE A 2 4.57 -31.61 -6.68
N ASP A 3 4.90 -30.32 -6.66
CA ASP A 3 6.28 -29.82 -6.59
C ASP A 3 6.67 -29.33 -5.18
N GLY A 4 5.94 -29.80 -4.16
CA GLY A 4 6.09 -29.37 -2.77
C GLY A 4 6.43 -30.52 -1.82
N PRO A 5 7.04 -30.23 -0.65
CA PRO A 5 7.33 -31.25 0.36
C PRO A 5 6.05 -31.82 0.96
N VAL A 6 6.10 -33.08 1.43
CA VAL A 6 5.01 -33.68 2.20
C VAL A 6 4.90 -32.99 3.56
N LEU A 7 3.76 -32.35 3.82
CA LEU A 7 3.49 -31.61 5.06
C LEU A 7 2.93 -32.51 6.18
N SER A 8 2.06 -33.44 5.80
CA SER A 8 1.43 -34.40 6.71
C SER A 8 1.06 -35.69 5.97
N THR A 9 1.04 -36.81 6.66
CA THR A 9 0.59 -38.11 6.15
C THR A 9 -0.48 -38.68 7.08
N VAL A 10 -1.61 -39.08 6.50
CA VAL A 10 -2.70 -39.75 7.23
C VAL A 10 -2.81 -41.19 6.72
N GLY A 11 -3.04 -42.12 7.64
CA GLY A 11 -3.26 -43.55 7.32
C GLY A 11 -4.63 -43.84 6.72
N ALA A 12 -5.10 -45.08 6.88
CA ALA A 12 -6.41 -45.51 6.37
C ALA A 12 -7.56 -44.66 6.94
N VAL A 13 -8.53 -44.32 6.09
CA VAL A 13 -9.68 -43.48 6.42
C VAL A 13 -10.99 -44.19 6.08
N ALA A 14 -12.00 -44.04 6.93
CA ALA A 14 -13.33 -44.63 6.75
C ALA A 14 -14.35 -43.62 6.18
N PRO A 15 -15.42 -44.08 5.51
CA PRO A 15 -16.50 -43.19 5.08
C PRO A 15 -17.10 -42.40 6.24
N GLY A 16 -17.21 -41.08 6.07
CA GLY A 16 -17.74 -40.15 7.09
C GLY A 16 -16.74 -39.76 8.18
N GLN A 17 -15.52 -40.28 8.17
CA GLN A 17 -14.46 -39.87 9.08
C GLN A 17 -13.99 -38.45 8.76
N VAL A 18 -13.80 -37.63 9.79
CA VAL A 18 -13.10 -36.35 9.69
C VAL A 18 -11.60 -36.60 9.77
N VAL A 19 -10.84 -35.99 8.86
CA VAL A 19 -9.40 -36.17 8.72
C VAL A 19 -8.72 -34.82 8.84
N GLU A 20 -7.68 -34.76 9.67
CA GLU A 20 -6.90 -33.55 9.90
C GLU A 20 -5.51 -33.68 9.26
N PHE A 21 -5.06 -32.60 8.63
CA PHE A 21 -3.72 -32.48 8.06
C PHE A 21 -3.02 -31.30 8.73
N ASP A 22 -1.88 -31.56 9.38
CA ASP A 22 -1.04 -30.49 9.90
C ASP A 22 -0.34 -29.77 8.73
N VAL A 23 -0.60 -28.48 8.60
CA VAL A 23 -0.02 -27.59 7.58
C VAL A 23 0.73 -26.42 8.22
N THR A 24 0.99 -26.49 9.53
CA THR A 24 1.57 -25.38 10.31
C THR A 24 2.89 -24.88 9.73
N SER A 25 3.77 -25.80 9.29
CA SER A 25 5.07 -25.46 8.72
C SER A 25 4.99 -24.75 7.36
N ALA A 26 3.87 -24.86 6.64
CA ALA A 26 3.66 -24.24 5.34
C ALA A 26 3.05 -22.83 5.43
N ILE A 27 2.58 -22.42 6.61
CA ILE A 27 1.90 -21.14 6.84
C ILE A 27 2.75 -20.29 7.81
N PRO A 28 3.85 -19.68 7.34
CA PRO A 28 4.73 -18.87 8.18
C PRO A 28 4.14 -17.50 8.57
N GLY A 29 3.06 -17.08 7.93
CA GLY A 29 2.43 -15.78 8.16
C GLY A 29 1.16 -15.60 7.33
N ASP A 30 0.75 -14.34 7.18
CA ASP A 30 -0.42 -14.00 6.37
C ASP A 30 -0.11 -14.19 4.88
N GLY A 31 -1.01 -14.83 4.14
CA GLY A 31 -0.80 -15.10 2.73
C GLY A 31 -1.83 -16.04 2.12
N VAL A 32 -1.67 -16.28 0.82
CA VAL A 32 -2.43 -17.28 0.07
C VAL A 32 -1.57 -18.54 -0.06
N TYR A 33 -2.15 -19.67 0.34
CA TYR A 33 -1.47 -20.96 0.32
C TYR A 33 -2.27 -21.95 -0.53
N CYS A 34 -1.56 -22.72 -1.36
CA CYS A 34 -2.13 -23.80 -2.15
C CYS A 34 -1.65 -25.13 -1.60
N PHE A 35 -2.58 -26.05 -1.37
CA PHE A 35 -2.29 -27.41 -0.93
C PHE A 35 -2.78 -28.41 -1.97
N ALA A 36 -2.04 -29.50 -2.11
CA ALA A 36 -2.43 -30.64 -2.92
C ALA A 36 -2.54 -31.87 -2.03
N LEU A 37 -3.51 -32.72 -2.31
CA LEU A 37 -3.64 -34.04 -1.69
C LEU A 37 -3.16 -35.09 -2.67
N GLU A 38 -2.29 -35.99 -2.21
CA GLU A 38 -1.83 -37.14 -2.95
C GLU A 38 -2.14 -38.40 -2.17
N SER A 39 -2.41 -39.49 -2.88
CA SER A 39 -2.57 -40.82 -2.30
C SER A 39 -1.77 -41.81 -3.13
N PRO A 40 -0.82 -42.55 -2.52
CA PRO A 40 -0.17 -43.67 -3.19
C PRO A 40 -1.05 -44.92 -3.23
N SER A 41 -2.23 -44.91 -2.59
CA SER A 41 -3.15 -46.04 -2.57
C SER A 41 -3.91 -46.18 -3.90
N PRO A 42 -4.04 -47.41 -4.44
CA PRO A 42 -4.93 -47.66 -5.58
C PRO A 42 -6.42 -47.48 -5.20
N ASP A 43 -6.75 -47.63 -3.91
CA ASP A 43 -8.08 -47.37 -3.38
C ASP A 43 -8.26 -45.85 -3.19
N GLY A 44 -9.02 -45.23 -4.09
CA GLY A 44 -9.23 -43.79 -4.10
C GLY A 44 -10.06 -43.27 -2.92
N VAL A 45 -9.73 -42.07 -2.44
CA VAL A 45 -10.49 -41.34 -1.43
C VAL A 45 -11.22 -40.15 -2.06
N ARG A 46 -12.41 -39.83 -1.55
CA ARG A 46 -13.17 -38.64 -1.96
C ARG A 46 -13.45 -37.77 -0.74
N TYR A 47 -12.94 -36.56 -0.77
CA TYR A 47 -13.24 -35.55 0.24
C TYR A 47 -14.38 -34.66 -0.23
N ASN A 48 -15.13 -34.15 0.75
CA ASN A 48 -16.16 -33.15 0.51
C ASN A 48 -15.54 -31.87 -0.08
N SER A 49 -16.24 -31.27 -1.03
CA SER A 49 -15.88 -29.94 -1.51
C SER A 49 -16.46 -28.85 -0.61
N ARG A 50 -16.06 -27.59 -0.84
CA ARG A 50 -16.63 -26.41 -0.16
C ARG A 50 -18.16 -26.25 -0.30
N LYS A 51 -18.81 -27.04 -1.16
CA LYS A 51 -20.26 -27.00 -1.40
C LYS A 51 -21.04 -28.04 -0.60
N ALA A 52 -20.37 -28.97 0.08
CA ALA A 52 -21.03 -29.96 0.92
C ALA A 52 -21.21 -29.46 2.36
N ALA A 53 -22.16 -30.05 3.09
CA ALA A 53 -22.44 -29.71 4.49
C ALA A 53 -21.27 -30.00 5.47
N GLY A 54 -20.27 -30.77 5.03
CA GLY A 54 -18.99 -30.99 5.72
C GLY A 54 -17.82 -30.50 4.87
N ALA A 55 -17.85 -29.23 4.48
CA ALA A 55 -16.80 -28.58 3.71
C ALA A 55 -15.44 -28.61 4.44
N PRO A 56 -14.31 -28.60 3.70
CA PRO A 56 -12.98 -28.53 4.30
C PRO A 56 -12.80 -27.21 5.06
N GLN A 57 -12.07 -27.25 6.18
CA GLN A 57 -11.80 -26.11 7.05
C GLN A 57 -10.30 -26.01 7.34
N LEU A 58 -9.82 -24.77 7.56
CA LEU A 58 -8.49 -24.50 8.09
C LEU A 58 -8.66 -23.94 9.51
N VAL A 59 -8.00 -24.58 10.49
CA VAL A 59 -7.98 -24.14 11.89
C VAL A 59 -6.62 -23.52 12.17
N ILE A 60 -6.60 -22.29 12.71
CA ILE A 60 -5.37 -21.56 13.06
C ILE A 60 -5.35 -21.34 14.57
N GLY A 61 -4.33 -21.88 15.25
CA GLY A 61 -4.07 -21.61 16.66
C GLY A 61 -2.96 -20.57 16.82
N VAL A 62 -3.27 -19.41 17.41
CA VAL A 62 -2.25 -18.40 17.76
C VAL A 62 -1.80 -18.61 19.21
N GLY A 63 -0.50 -18.71 19.42
CA GLY A 63 0.09 -19.02 20.73
C GLY A 63 -0.17 -17.91 21.76
N GLY A 64 -1.08 -18.20 22.69
CA GLY A 64 -1.34 -17.42 23.89
C GLY A 64 -2.17 -18.25 24.86
N GLN A 65 -1.48 -18.95 25.78
CA GLN A 65 -2.00 -19.81 26.86
C GLN A 65 -2.39 -21.25 26.45
N ALA A 66 -1.76 -22.21 27.13
CA ALA A 66 -1.92 -23.65 26.93
C ALA A 66 -3.33 -24.14 27.36
N PRO A 67 -3.99 -25.06 26.62
CA PRO A 67 -5.27 -25.63 27.04
C PRO A 67 -5.08 -26.72 28.10
N ALA A 68 -5.95 -26.74 29.11
CA ALA A 68 -6.11 -27.88 30.00
C ALA A 68 -6.80 -29.04 29.26
N THR A 69 -6.23 -30.25 29.35
CA THR A 69 -6.72 -31.48 28.74
C THR A 69 -8.03 -31.95 29.35
N THR A 70 -9.11 -32.02 28.56
CA THR A 70 -10.36 -32.74 28.91
C THR A 70 -10.78 -33.63 27.73
N PRO A 71 -11.27 -34.87 27.95
CA PRO A 71 -11.58 -35.85 26.89
C PRO A 71 -12.68 -35.38 25.91
N PRO A 72 -12.70 -35.85 24.64
CA PRO A 72 -13.59 -35.30 23.63
C PRO A 72 -15.03 -35.80 23.80
N THR A 73 -15.94 -34.87 24.08
CA THR A 73 -17.39 -35.10 23.93
C THR A 73 -17.78 -34.80 22.49
N ARG A 74 -18.43 -35.76 21.82
CA ARG A 74 -18.99 -35.64 20.47
C ARG A 74 -19.97 -34.47 20.39
N THR A 75 -19.57 -33.36 19.76
CA THR A 75 -20.43 -32.22 19.44
C THR A 75 -20.93 -32.32 18.00
N THR A 76 -22.23 -32.09 17.81
CA THR A 76 -22.86 -31.91 16.50
C THR A 76 -22.24 -30.70 15.81
N PRO A 77 -21.79 -30.77 14.54
CA PRO A 77 -21.21 -29.62 13.88
C PRO A 77 -22.31 -28.58 13.62
N THR A 78 -22.27 -27.50 14.37
CA THR A 78 -23.02 -26.28 14.08
C THR A 78 -22.44 -25.69 12.80
N THR A 79 -23.26 -25.59 11.74
CA THR A 79 -22.90 -24.82 10.54
C THR A 79 -22.79 -23.35 10.92
N THR A 80 -21.58 -22.92 11.28
CA THR A 80 -21.24 -21.51 11.34
C THR A 80 -20.99 -21.07 9.91
N THR A 81 -21.93 -20.33 9.33
CA THR A 81 -21.69 -19.60 8.08
C THR A 81 -20.61 -18.57 8.37
N THR A 82 -19.34 -18.92 8.19
CA THR A 82 -18.25 -17.96 8.21
C THR A 82 -18.35 -17.19 6.91
N THR A 83 -19.06 -16.06 6.95
CA THR A 83 -18.88 -15.01 5.95
C THR A 83 -17.40 -14.67 5.95
N LEU A 84 -16.70 -14.99 4.85
CA LEU A 84 -15.35 -14.49 4.62
C LEU A 84 -15.37 -12.98 4.93
N PRO A 85 -14.51 -12.47 5.82
CA PRO A 85 -14.41 -11.04 6.01
C PRO A 85 -14.17 -10.43 4.64
N ARG A 86 -15.01 -9.45 4.26
CA ARG A 86 -14.80 -8.67 3.03
C ARG A 86 -13.34 -8.21 3.07
N ALA A 87 -12.54 -8.60 2.08
CA ALA A 87 -11.17 -8.12 1.96
C ALA A 87 -11.19 -6.60 2.12
N ALA A 88 -10.44 -6.08 3.09
CA ALA A 88 -10.42 -4.66 3.39
C ALA A 88 -10.13 -3.87 2.10
N ALA A 89 -10.75 -2.71 1.93
CA ALA A 89 -10.40 -1.86 0.80
C ALA A 89 -8.91 -1.48 0.92
N PRO A 90 -8.15 -1.43 -0.20
CA PRO A 90 -6.79 -0.93 -0.14
C PRO A 90 -6.81 0.50 0.40
N VAL A 91 -5.85 0.81 1.29
CA VAL A 91 -5.71 2.10 1.93
C VAL A 91 -4.40 2.70 1.46
N GLY A 92 -4.48 3.86 0.82
CA GLY A 92 -3.35 4.76 0.58
C GLY A 92 -3.35 5.87 1.62
N THR A 93 -2.19 6.18 2.20
CA THR A 93 -2.03 7.27 3.15
C THR A 93 -0.78 8.05 2.83
N VAL A 94 -0.88 9.37 2.75
CA VAL A 94 0.30 10.25 2.72
C VAL A 94 0.81 10.33 4.15
N VAL A 95 2.03 9.84 4.39
CA VAL A 95 2.61 9.73 5.74
C VAL A 95 3.65 10.81 6.03
N ALA A 96 4.18 11.47 5.01
CA ALA A 96 5.02 12.66 5.13
C ALA A 96 4.95 13.49 3.84
N ASP A 97 5.01 14.80 3.96
CA ASP A 97 5.24 15.74 2.88
C ASP A 97 6.06 16.95 3.32
N THR A 98 6.87 17.50 2.40
CA THR A 98 7.62 18.72 2.66
C THR A 98 8.09 19.35 1.37
N SER A 99 8.50 20.62 1.44
CA SER A 99 9.23 21.28 0.37
C SER A 99 10.71 21.43 0.72
N VAL A 100 11.55 21.46 -0.29
CA VAL A 100 12.97 21.81 -0.18
C VAL A 100 13.27 22.93 -1.14
N GLN A 101 14.17 23.83 -0.75
CA GLN A 101 14.45 25.04 -1.50
C GLN A 101 15.96 25.33 -1.57
N ASN A 102 16.49 25.59 -2.75
CA ASN A 102 17.94 25.67 -2.96
C ASN A 102 18.60 26.94 -2.42
N ASP A 103 17.87 28.06 -2.35
CA ASP A 103 18.37 29.32 -1.79
C ASP A 103 18.29 29.35 -0.25
N LEU A 104 17.65 28.35 0.36
CA LEU A 104 17.60 28.08 1.80
C LEU A 104 18.04 26.64 2.10
N PRO A 105 19.29 26.26 1.75
CA PRO A 105 19.63 24.86 1.53
C PRO A 105 19.69 23.99 2.80
N THR A 106 19.85 24.62 3.96
CA THR A 106 19.87 23.98 5.29
C THR A 106 18.56 24.14 6.06
N THR A 107 17.54 24.76 5.47
CA THR A 107 16.24 24.99 6.12
C THR A 107 15.32 23.80 5.88
N ASN A 108 14.68 23.33 6.96
CA ASN A 108 13.60 22.35 6.88
C ASN A 108 12.25 23.06 6.78
N PHE A 109 11.35 22.55 5.93
CA PHE A 109 10.01 23.09 5.73
C PHE A 109 8.90 22.10 6.09
N GLY A 110 9.19 20.98 6.77
CA GLY A 110 8.22 19.91 7.08
C GLY A 110 7.14 20.29 8.10
N THR A 111 7.05 21.55 8.50
CA THR A 111 5.96 22.09 9.32
C THR A 111 5.17 23.20 8.61
N LYS A 112 5.49 23.47 7.34
CA LYS A 112 4.82 24.51 6.56
C LYS A 112 3.47 24.00 6.07
N ALA A 113 2.47 24.87 6.17
CA ALA A 113 1.11 24.59 5.71
C ALA A 113 1.00 24.40 4.19
N LEU A 114 1.98 24.84 3.41
CA LEU A 114 2.00 24.78 1.96
C LEU A 114 3.21 24.01 1.45
N LEU A 115 3.00 23.31 0.35
CA LEU A 115 4.02 22.64 -0.46
C LEU A 115 4.22 23.43 -1.74
N SER A 116 5.46 23.79 -2.06
CA SER A 116 5.78 24.64 -3.20
C SER A 116 6.61 23.88 -4.23
N VAL A 117 6.34 24.14 -5.51
CA VAL A 117 7.14 23.70 -6.64
C VAL A 117 7.44 24.90 -7.54
N ASP A 118 8.71 25.19 -7.76
CA ASP A 118 9.15 26.37 -8.52
C ASP A 118 10.52 26.08 -9.15
N ALA A 119 10.75 26.49 -10.40
CA ALA A 119 12.03 26.33 -11.07
C ALA A 119 13.06 27.42 -10.70
N GLY A 120 12.70 28.30 -9.78
CA GLY A 120 13.40 29.52 -9.43
C GLY A 120 13.27 30.59 -10.52
N ALA A 121 13.38 31.84 -10.12
CA ALA A 121 13.41 32.94 -11.08
C ALA A 121 14.76 32.99 -11.82
N ALA A 122 14.74 33.18 -13.14
CA ALA A 122 15.96 33.55 -13.89
C ALA A 122 16.50 34.93 -13.45
N THR A 123 15.63 35.80 -12.92
CA THR A 123 15.96 37.13 -12.39
C THR A 123 15.03 37.47 -11.22
N GLY A 124 15.50 37.40 -9.96
CA GLY A 124 14.70 37.75 -8.78
C GLY A 124 15.14 37.05 -7.48
N THR A 125 14.35 37.20 -6.43
CA THR A 125 14.38 36.41 -5.19
C THR A 125 13.40 35.24 -5.31
N GLY A 126 13.87 34.01 -5.11
CA GLY A 126 13.08 32.79 -5.25
C GLY A 126 13.90 31.68 -5.90
N GLY A 127 14.40 30.77 -5.08
CA GLY A 127 15.14 29.59 -5.51
C GLY A 127 14.26 28.47 -6.08
N VAL A 128 14.91 27.45 -6.63
CA VAL A 128 14.27 26.21 -7.05
C VAL A 128 13.62 25.55 -5.84
N GLN A 129 12.34 25.23 -5.94
CA GLN A 129 11.55 24.52 -4.95
C GLN A 129 11.06 23.18 -5.49
N ARG A 130 11.14 22.15 -4.65
CA ARG A 130 10.65 20.81 -4.95
C ARG A 130 9.82 20.32 -3.77
N THR A 131 8.76 19.58 -4.08
CA THR A 131 7.95 18.91 -3.08
C THR A 131 8.34 17.44 -3.00
N LEU A 132 8.49 16.91 -1.78
CA LEU A 132 8.74 15.50 -1.50
C LEU A 132 7.49 14.92 -0.80
N LEU A 133 7.05 13.74 -1.22
CA LEU A 133 5.95 13.01 -0.59
C LEU A 133 6.35 11.57 -0.31
N ARG A 134 5.93 11.05 0.84
CA ARG A 134 6.01 9.63 1.18
C ARG A 134 4.63 9.11 1.49
N VAL A 135 4.27 7.99 0.86
CA VAL A 135 2.99 7.32 1.04
C VAL A 135 3.19 5.91 1.55
N SER A 136 2.21 5.43 2.31
CA SER A 136 2.06 4.02 2.65
C SER A 136 0.83 3.45 1.96
N VAL A 137 0.97 2.29 1.35
CA VAL A 137 -0.12 1.50 0.79
C VAL A 137 -0.25 0.22 1.61
N SER A 138 -1.49 -0.11 1.99
CA SER A 138 -1.78 -1.33 2.75
C SER A 138 -3.11 -1.94 2.31
N GLY A 139 -3.26 -3.24 2.56
CA GLY A 139 -4.49 -3.96 2.30
C GLY A 139 -4.71 -4.32 0.84
N VAL A 140 -3.74 -4.17 -0.07
CA VAL A 140 -3.82 -4.67 -1.45
C VAL A 140 -3.90 -6.21 -1.42
N GLY A 141 -3.04 -6.86 -0.64
CA GLY A 141 -2.99 -8.33 -0.53
C GLY A 141 -2.64 -9.01 -1.85
N ALA A 142 -3.34 -10.11 -2.19
CA ALA A 142 -3.12 -10.86 -3.43
C ALA A 142 -3.70 -10.21 -4.70
N ARG A 143 -4.31 -9.02 -4.58
CA ARG A 143 -4.90 -8.28 -5.69
C ARG A 143 -3.84 -7.50 -6.45
N SER A 144 -4.14 -7.14 -7.68
CA SER A 144 -3.29 -6.23 -8.46
C SER A 144 -3.79 -4.79 -8.34
N VAL A 145 -2.87 -3.84 -8.21
CA VAL A 145 -3.22 -2.41 -8.26
C VAL A 145 -3.62 -2.07 -9.69
N SER A 146 -4.84 -1.57 -9.85
CA SER A 146 -5.40 -1.18 -11.15
C SER A 146 -5.44 0.34 -11.35
N GLY A 147 -5.25 1.10 -10.27
CA GLY A 147 -5.20 2.56 -10.28
C GLY A 147 -4.64 3.08 -8.96
N ALA A 148 -3.76 4.07 -9.00
CA ALA A 148 -3.31 4.81 -7.84
C ALA A 148 -3.18 6.29 -8.18
N HIS A 149 -3.98 7.12 -7.53
CA HIS A 149 -4.09 8.55 -7.82
C HIS A 149 -3.73 9.37 -6.59
N LEU A 150 -2.65 10.14 -6.68
CA LEU A 150 -2.21 11.06 -5.64
C LEU A 150 -2.85 12.43 -5.90
N LYS A 151 -3.72 12.85 -4.98
CA LYS A 151 -4.53 14.06 -5.09
C LYS A 151 -3.97 15.15 -4.19
N LEU A 152 -3.60 16.28 -4.79
CA LEU A 152 -3.14 17.47 -4.09
C LEU A 152 -4.05 18.64 -4.48
N GLN A 153 -4.50 19.43 -3.49
CA GLN A 153 -5.25 20.64 -3.77
C GLN A 153 -4.28 21.82 -3.87
N VAL A 154 -4.33 22.56 -4.99
CA VAL A 154 -3.69 23.88 -5.09
C VAL A 154 -4.28 24.78 -4.02
N ALA A 155 -3.44 25.42 -3.23
CA ALA A 155 -3.88 26.25 -2.12
C ALA A 155 -4.87 27.33 -2.59
N THR A 156 -5.77 27.74 -1.71
CA THR A 156 -6.70 28.86 -1.99
C THR A 156 -6.05 30.22 -1.74
N ALA A 157 -4.77 30.23 -1.35
CA ALA A 157 -3.98 31.44 -1.19
C ALA A 157 -3.84 32.19 -2.53
N THR A 158 -3.71 33.51 -2.45
CA THR A 158 -3.45 34.36 -3.62
C THR A 158 -2.15 33.93 -4.30
N ASN A 159 -2.18 33.79 -5.63
CA ASN A 159 -1.05 33.37 -6.47
C ASN A 159 -0.56 31.92 -6.28
N ALA A 160 -1.37 31.02 -5.70
CA ALA A 160 -1.00 29.62 -5.57
C ALA A 160 -1.08 28.81 -6.89
N GLY A 161 -1.80 29.32 -7.89
CA GLY A 161 -1.93 28.68 -9.20
C GLY A 161 -0.73 28.99 -10.10
N SER A 162 -0.56 28.18 -11.15
CA SER A 162 0.56 28.26 -12.08
C SER A 162 0.16 27.87 -13.49
N VAL A 163 0.94 28.30 -14.49
CA VAL A 163 0.90 27.75 -15.86
C VAL A 163 1.26 26.26 -15.96
N THR A 164 1.82 25.65 -14.91
CA THR A 164 2.01 24.19 -14.80
C THR A 164 1.90 23.72 -13.35
N GLY A 165 1.19 22.61 -13.13
CA GLY A 165 1.12 21.94 -11.82
C GLY A 165 2.36 21.09 -11.48
N GLY A 166 3.41 21.15 -12.29
CA GLY A 166 4.64 20.39 -12.08
C GLY A 166 4.59 18.96 -12.62
N SER A 167 5.72 18.27 -12.42
CA SER A 167 5.99 16.91 -12.87
C SER A 167 6.27 16.03 -11.67
N ILE A 168 5.58 14.90 -11.55
CA ILE A 168 5.76 13.95 -10.46
C ILE A 168 6.64 12.78 -10.88
N HIS A 169 7.65 12.51 -10.07
CA HIS A 169 8.61 11.44 -10.23
C HIS A 169 8.49 10.45 -9.08
N ALA A 170 8.66 9.16 -9.34
CA ALA A 170 9.04 8.24 -8.28
C ALA A 170 10.49 8.52 -7.84
N ILE A 171 10.80 8.32 -6.57
CA ILE A 171 12.17 8.36 -6.05
C ILE A 171 12.48 7.05 -5.33
N THR A 172 13.69 6.54 -5.50
CA THR A 172 14.05 5.23 -4.94
C THR A 172 14.23 5.27 -3.42
N SER A 173 14.73 6.39 -2.89
CA SER A 173 15.01 6.54 -1.46
C SER A 173 13.82 7.09 -0.67
N CYS A 174 13.35 6.29 0.28
CA CYS A 174 12.29 6.65 1.23
C CYS A 174 12.76 6.88 2.67
N THR A 175 14.08 6.97 2.88
CA THR A 175 14.68 7.05 4.23
C THR A 175 14.77 8.47 4.79
N TRP A 176 14.33 9.48 4.02
CA TRP A 176 14.32 10.86 4.49
C TRP A 176 13.30 11.05 5.62
N ASP A 177 13.57 12.02 6.49
CA ASP A 177 12.69 12.37 7.60
C ASP A 177 12.16 13.79 7.40
N GLU A 178 10.83 13.92 7.41
CA GLU A 178 10.08 15.15 7.17
C GLU A 178 10.53 16.32 8.03
N LYS A 179 10.96 16.06 9.27
CA LYS A 179 11.31 17.08 10.25
C LYS A 179 12.76 17.54 10.13
N THR A 180 13.57 16.87 9.32
CA THR A 180 15.01 17.13 9.24
C THR A 180 15.54 17.27 7.82
N VAL A 181 14.82 16.79 6.80
CA VAL A 181 15.27 16.89 5.41
C VAL A 181 15.36 18.36 4.98
N THR A 182 16.44 18.69 4.29
CA THR A 182 16.69 20.00 3.69
C THR A 182 17.03 19.83 2.22
N TRP A 183 17.30 20.92 1.50
CA TRP A 183 17.79 20.82 0.11
C TRP A 183 19.07 20.00 0.00
N ASP A 184 20.03 20.22 0.90
CA ASP A 184 21.32 19.53 0.89
C ASP A 184 21.20 18.03 1.17
N THR A 185 20.19 17.63 1.95
CA THR A 185 19.98 16.23 2.36
C THR A 185 18.81 15.55 1.65
N GLN A 186 18.20 16.21 0.66
CA GLN A 186 17.05 15.66 -0.06
C GLN A 186 17.45 14.37 -0.80
N PRO A 187 16.54 13.38 -0.91
CA PRO A 187 16.77 12.25 -1.79
C PRO A 187 16.95 12.71 -3.25
N ALA A 188 17.77 11.98 -4.00
CA ALA A 188 17.88 12.21 -5.44
C ALA A 188 16.55 11.90 -6.15
N ILE A 189 16.19 12.71 -7.15
CA ILE A 189 15.07 12.43 -8.06
C ILE A 189 15.60 11.55 -9.19
N ASP A 190 15.68 10.25 -8.92
CA ASP A 190 16.37 9.26 -9.76
C ASP A 190 15.42 8.25 -10.43
N GLY A 191 14.14 8.27 -10.07
CA GLY A 191 13.13 7.39 -10.65
C GLY A 191 12.40 7.98 -11.86
N PRO A 192 11.50 7.19 -12.47
CA PRO A 192 10.77 7.60 -13.66
C PRO A 192 9.84 8.78 -13.41
N LEU A 193 9.68 9.63 -14.44
CA LEU A 193 8.58 10.58 -14.56
C LEU A 193 7.26 9.81 -14.74
N LEU A 194 6.27 10.09 -13.90
CA LEU A 194 4.97 9.39 -13.92
C LEU A 194 3.89 10.24 -14.59
N ALA A 195 3.85 11.55 -14.29
CA ALA A 195 2.91 12.49 -14.88
C ALA A 195 3.45 13.92 -14.89
N THR A 196 3.00 14.72 -15.86
CA THR A 196 3.26 16.16 -15.93
C THR A 196 1.92 16.88 -16.09
N MET A 197 1.69 17.90 -15.26
CA MET A 197 0.43 18.63 -15.23
C MET A 197 0.53 19.93 -16.03
N GLY A 198 -0.55 20.25 -16.76
CA GLY A 198 -0.75 21.55 -17.38
C GLY A 198 -1.07 22.63 -16.34
N ALA A 199 -1.64 23.75 -16.80
CA ALA A 199 -2.00 24.87 -15.94
C ALA A 199 -2.97 24.46 -14.82
N VAL A 200 -2.76 25.04 -13.64
CA VAL A 200 -3.53 24.77 -12.42
C VAL A 200 -3.98 26.06 -11.75
N ALA A 201 -5.20 26.08 -11.23
CA ALA A 201 -5.78 27.26 -10.58
C ALA A 201 -5.90 27.07 -9.06
N ALA A 202 -5.90 28.17 -8.32
CA ALA A 202 -6.10 28.17 -6.86
C ALA A 202 -7.39 27.41 -6.48
N GLY A 203 -7.31 26.52 -5.49
CA GLY A 203 -8.40 25.66 -5.03
C GLY A 203 -8.67 24.41 -5.88
N GLN A 204 -8.03 24.27 -7.06
CA GLN A 204 -8.17 23.09 -7.91
C GLN A 204 -7.56 21.86 -7.24
N VAL A 205 -8.26 20.72 -7.31
CA VAL A 205 -7.66 19.42 -6.96
C VAL A 205 -6.97 18.86 -8.20
N VAL A 206 -5.67 18.66 -8.10
CA VAL A 206 -4.80 18.06 -9.12
C VAL A 206 -4.67 16.58 -8.81
N ASP A 207 -4.86 15.76 -9.84
CA ASP A 207 -4.84 14.31 -9.76
C ASP A 207 -3.62 13.80 -10.54
N PHE A 208 -2.64 13.30 -9.79
CA PHE A 208 -1.43 12.70 -10.35
C PHE A 208 -1.62 11.18 -10.43
N ASP A 209 -1.61 10.63 -11.63
CA ASP A 209 -1.58 9.18 -11.82
C ASP A 209 -0.19 8.63 -11.48
N VAL A 210 -0.13 7.87 -10.38
CA VAL A 210 1.07 7.20 -9.87
C VAL A 210 0.94 5.67 -9.94
N THR A 211 -0.04 5.16 -10.68
CA THR A 211 -0.37 3.73 -10.77
C THR A 211 0.85 2.87 -11.09
N SER A 212 1.68 3.31 -12.03
CA SER A 212 2.87 2.56 -12.47
C SER A 212 3.96 2.42 -11.42
N ALA A 213 3.94 3.23 -10.35
CA ALA A 213 4.90 3.16 -9.25
C ALA A 213 4.42 2.31 -8.06
N ILE A 214 3.12 2.03 -7.96
CA ILE A 214 2.52 1.32 -6.82
C ILE A 214 2.29 -0.15 -7.20
N HIS A 215 3.11 -1.05 -6.68
CA HIS A 215 3.06 -2.48 -7.04
C HIS A 215 2.35 -3.35 -6.00
N GLY A 216 1.96 -2.79 -4.86
CA GLY A 216 1.32 -3.50 -3.76
C GLY A 216 1.48 -2.78 -2.43
N ASP A 217 1.36 -3.53 -1.33
CA ASP A 217 1.55 -2.99 0.01
C ASP A 217 3.01 -2.57 0.24
N GLY A 218 3.24 -1.40 0.85
CA GLY A 218 4.58 -0.88 1.06
C GLY A 218 4.64 0.64 1.20
N ILE A 219 5.87 1.15 1.25
CA ILE A 219 6.18 2.58 1.27
C ILE A 219 6.70 3.00 -0.09
N TYR A 220 6.19 4.12 -0.59
CA TYR A 220 6.58 4.70 -1.87
C TYR A 220 6.85 6.19 -1.68
N CYS A 221 7.81 6.71 -2.43
CA CYS A 221 8.18 8.11 -2.35
C CYS A 221 8.16 8.76 -3.71
N PHE A 222 7.80 10.03 -3.69
CA PHE A 222 7.65 10.85 -4.87
C PHE A 222 8.31 12.20 -4.66
N ALA A 223 8.73 12.80 -5.75
CA ALA A 223 9.08 14.20 -5.81
C ALA A 223 8.26 14.89 -6.89
N ILE A 224 7.86 16.14 -6.64
CA ILE A 224 7.28 17.01 -7.65
C ILE A 224 8.26 18.16 -7.87
N ASP A 225 8.65 18.36 -9.13
CA ASP A 225 9.44 19.50 -9.58
C ASP A 225 8.71 20.22 -10.72
N THR A 226 9.32 21.30 -11.21
CA THR A 226 8.78 22.04 -12.35
C THR A 226 9.91 22.72 -13.10
N ILE A 227 9.65 23.02 -14.38
CA ILE A 227 10.51 23.84 -15.23
C ILE A 227 10.03 25.31 -15.28
N SER A 228 8.91 25.62 -14.65
CA SER A 228 8.32 26.96 -14.63
C SER A 228 8.80 27.77 -13.43
N ALA A 229 9.20 29.02 -13.68
CA ALA A 229 9.47 30.02 -12.64
C ALA A 229 8.19 30.68 -12.10
N ASP A 230 7.03 30.38 -12.69
CA ASP A 230 5.72 30.62 -12.10
C ASP A 230 5.38 29.36 -11.31
N GLY A 231 5.73 29.34 -10.01
CA GLY A 231 5.56 28.18 -9.14
C GLY A 231 4.10 27.90 -8.77
N ALA A 232 3.84 26.68 -8.30
CA ALA A 232 2.54 26.26 -7.78
C ALA A 232 2.64 25.92 -6.28
N ASP A 233 1.63 26.34 -5.52
CA ASP A 233 1.50 26.01 -4.10
C ASP A 233 0.33 25.05 -3.86
N TYR A 234 0.61 23.93 -3.21
CA TYR A 234 -0.36 22.92 -2.79
C TYR A 234 -0.53 22.94 -1.26
N ASN A 235 -1.67 22.46 -0.77
CA ASN A 235 -1.84 22.25 0.67
C ASN A 235 -0.99 21.05 1.13
N SER A 236 -0.28 21.23 2.24
CA SER A 236 0.41 20.16 2.99
C SER A 236 -0.54 19.41 3.92
N ARG A 237 -0.03 18.35 4.57
CA ARG A 237 -0.66 17.70 5.72
C ARG A 237 -0.79 18.62 6.95
N GLU A 238 0.08 19.61 7.10
CA GLU A 238 0.08 20.58 8.20
C GLU A 238 -0.85 21.77 7.92
N GLY A 239 -1.41 21.85 6.72
CA GLY A 239 -2.32 22.90 6.28
C GLY A 239 -3.75 22.75 6.81
N THR A 240 -4.58 23.76 6.56
CA THR A 240 -6.02 23.75 6.90
C THR A 240 -6.93 23.49 5.69
N GLY A 241 -6.35 23.44 4.48
CA GLY A 241 -7.06 23.09 3.25
C GLY A 241 -7.26 21.58 3.07
N GLN A 242 -7.64 21.14 1.88
CA GLN A 242 -7.71 19.70 1.59
C GLN A 242 -6.30 19.11 1.58
N HIS A 243 -6.03 18.18 2.49
CA HIS A 243 -4.74 17.51 2.62
C HIS A 243 -4.43 16.58 1.44
N PRO A 244 -3.13 16.33 1.15
CA PRO A 244 -2.73 15.31 0.19
C PRO A 244 -3.34 13.94 0.50
N ALA A 245 -3.88 13.27 -0.51
CA ALA A 245 -4.53 11.97 -0.35
C ALA A 245 -4.16 11.01 -1.47
N LEU A 246 -3.94 9.73 -1.13
CA LEU A 246 -3.71 8.67 -2.10
C LEU A 246 -4.94 7.77 -2.20
N VAL A 247 -5.53 7.71 -3.39
CA VAL A 247 -6.64 6.81 -3.70
C VAL A 247 -6.12 5.60 -4.46
N VAL A 248 -6.35 4.39 -3.92
CA VAL A 248 -5.90 3.13 -4.52
C VAL A 248 -7.10 2.31 -4.98
N GLN A 249 -7.01 1.79 -6.19
CA GLN A 249 -7.96 0.87 -6.80
C GLN A 249 -7.24 -0.43 -7.13
N VAL A 250 -7.97 -1.53 -6.98
CA VAL A 250 -7.42 -2.88 -7.16
C VAL A 250 -8.37 -3.74 -7.97
N THR A 251 -7.80 -4.63 -8.77
CA THR A 251 -8.50 -5.72 -9.45
C THR A 251 -8.19 -7.06 -8.79
N PRO A 252 -9.15 -8.00 -8.76
CA PRO A 252 -8.93 -9.36 -8.26
C PRO A 252 -7.72 -10.06 -8.87
#